data_AF-A0A2W5KGY5-F1
#
_entry.id   AF-A0A2W5KGY5-F1
#
_cell.length_a   1.000
_cell.length_b   1.000
_cell.length_c   1.000
_cell.angle_alpha   90.00
_cell.angle_beta   90.00
_cell.angle_gamma   90.00
#
_symmetry.space_group_name_H-M   'P 1'
#
loop_
_entity.id
_entity.type
_entity.pdbx_description
1 polymer ?
#
loop_
_entity_poly.entity_id
_entity_poly.type
_entity_poly.pdbx_seq_one_letter_code
_entity_poly.pdbx_strand_id
1 'polypeptide(L)'
;MNAFRSCVAAFLTVTAPVTAGAIDFSEVEIAESKRFCAAADPAPTGVMSNARPLKPGHADYERLRKTLPEPPTNWALKSESFEAFSNDMVGCGISARRAYDTGDGEVIFVVQLTPALLHPPFSDALRSAVHKDVGGRHVFKLTEDSFSLRIGRMIIIFGGSGSEADKLKMLDRIDAKAIEDAGRPR
;
A
#
# COMPACT_ATOMS: atom_id res chain seq x y z
N MET A 1 50.76 27.83 42.34
CA MET A 1 50.30 26.58 43.01
C MET A 1 48.78 26.56 42.89
N ASN A 2 48.25 26.16 41.73
CA ASN A 2 47.93 24.78 41.31
C ASN A 2 46.76 24.16 42.09
N ALA A 3 45.55 24.26 41.53
CA ALA A 3 44.71 23.13 41.09
C ALA A 3 43.22 23.54 41.05
N PHE A 4 42.78 24.15 39.95
CA PHE A 4 41.35 24.19 39.60
C PHE A 4 40.97 22.81 39.07
N ARG A 5 40.27 22.02 39.88
CA ARG A 5 39.68 20.74 39.46
C ARG A 5 38.33 21.01 38.80
N SER A 6 38.29 20.93 37.47
CA SER A 6 37.05 20.83 36.70
C SER A 6 36.39 19.47 36.94
N CYS A 7 35.31 19.45 37.71
CA CYS A 7 34.33 18.37 37.64
C CYS A 7 33.44 18.62 36.42
N VAL A 8 33.81 18.08 35.26
CA VAL A 8 32.88 17.90 34.14
C VAL A 8 31.93 16.78 34.56
N ALA A 9 30.77 17.16 35.10
CA ALA A 9 29.67 16.22 35.30
C ALA A 9 29.19 15.76 33.91
N ALA A 10 29.58 14.55 33.54
CA ALA A 10 29.04 13.86 32.39
C ALA A 10 27.53 13.66 32.61
N PHE A 11 26.72 14.49 31.95
CA PHE A 11 25.31 14.21 31.74
C PHE A 11 25.23 12.95 30.88
N LEU A 12 25.12 11.80 31.56
CA LEU A 12 24.57 10.59 30.97
C LEU A 12 23.10 10.89 30.65
N THR A 13 22.86 11.47 29.47
CA THR A 13 21.56 11.34 28.82
C THR A 13 21.31 9.85 28.66
N VAL A 14 20.47 9.31 29.54
CA VAL A 14 19.77 8.04 29.32
C VAL A 14 18.95 8.25 28.06
N THR A 15 19.53 7.94 26.90
CA THR A 15 18.75 7.57 25.73
C THR A 15 18.08 6.27 26.12
N ALA A 16 16.91 6.38 26.74
CA ALA A 16 16.02 5.24 26.85
C ALA A 16 15.87 4.70 25.42
N PRO A 17 16.23 3.44 25.15
CA PRO A 17 15.87 2.86 23.87
C PRO A 17 14.35 3.00 23.79
N VAL A 18 13.87 3.75 22.80
CA VAL A 18 12.49 3.63 22.37
C VAL A 18 12.36 2.16 22.02
N THR A 19 11.77 1.39 22.92
CA THR A 19 11.30 0.06 22.60
C THR A 19 10.31 0.30 21.48
N ALA A 20 10.73 0.02 20.25
CA ALA A 20 9.81 -0.26 19.17
C ALA A 20 8.87 -1.32 19.76
N GLY A 21 7.66 -0.92 20.14
CA GLY A 21 6.69 -1.81 20.74
C GLY A 21 6.58 -2.99 19.79
N ALA A 22 6.81 -4.21 20.30
CA ALA A 22 6.54 -5.41 19.53
C ALA A 22 5.08 -5.27 19.08
N ILE A 23 4.88 -5.07 17.78
CA ILE A 23 3.55 -4.99 17.22
C ILE A 23 3.01 -6.41 17.32
N ASP A 24 2.16 -6.63 18.31
CA ASP A 24 1.52 -7.93 18.56
C ASP A 24 0.51 -8.16 17.45
N PHE A 25 0.89 -8.95 16.46
CA PHE A 25 0.02 -9.32 15.36
C PHE A 25 -0.96 -10.39 15.84
N SER A 26 -2.22 -10.26 15.45
CA SER A 26 -3.16 -11.36 15.65
C SER A 26 -2.70 -12.60 14.87
N GLU A 27 -2.98 -13.79 15.40
CA GLU A 27 -2.68 -15.05 14.72
C GLU A 27 -3.29 -15.11 13.31
N VAL A 28 -4.44 -14.45 13.12
CA VAL A 28 -5.13 -14.32 11.83
C VAL A 28 -4.29 -13.54 10.82
N GLU A 29 -3.67 -12.42 11.23
CA GLU A 29 -2.82 -11.60 10.35
C GLU A 29 -1.55 -12.35 9.96
N ILE A 30 -0.96 -13.10 10.89
CA ILE A 30 0.20 -13.96 10.62
C ILE A 30 -0.18 -15.06 9.62
N ALA A 31 -1.34 -15.70 9.80
CA ALA A 31 -1.84 -16.73 8.90
C ALA A 31 -2.11 -16.18 7.49
N GLU A 32 -2.75 -15.02 7.37
CA GLU A 32 -2.96 -14.35 6.09
C GLU A 32 -1.64 -13.98 5.42
N SER A 33 -0.66 -13.47 6.18
CA SER A 33 0.66 -13.14 5.64
C SER A 33 1.36 -14.37 5.07
N LYS A 34 1.38 -15.48 5.81
CA LYS A 34 1.97 -16.75 5.34
C LYS A 34 1.26 -17.23 4.08
N ARG A 35 -0.07 -17.14 4.04
CA ARG A 35 -0.90 -17.54 2.90
C ARG A 35 -0.60 -16.69 1.65
N PHE A 36 -0.46 -15.37 1.79
CA PHE A 36 -0.11 -14.49 0.69
C PHE A 36 1.31 -14.75 0.18
N CYS A 37 2.29 -14.90 1.08
CA CYS A 37 3.65 -15.24 0.67
C CYS A 37 3.73 -16.58 -0.06
N ALA A 38 2.98 -17.59 0.41
CA ALA A 38 2.88 -18.88 -0.28
C ALA A 38 2.23 -18.74 -1.67
N ALA A 39 1.29 -17.81 -1.84
CA ALA A 39 0.63 -17.56 -3.13
C ALA A 39 1.51 -16.76 -4.11
N ALA A 40 2.39 -15.89 -3.60
CA ALA A 40 3.25 -15.02 -4.42
C ALA A 40 4.48 -15.73 -5.03
N ASP A 41 4.81 -16.95 -4.55
CA ASP A 41 6.10 -17.65 -4.76
C ASP A 41 7.27 -16.86 -4.12
N PRO A 42 8.25 -17.51 -3.44
CA PRO A 42 9.36 -16.78 -2.85
C PRO A 42 10.16 -16.12 -3.97
N ALA A 43 10.44 -14.83 -3.80
CA ALA A 43 11.23 -14.09 -4.75
C ALA A 43 12.59 -14.76 -4.96
N PRO A 44 13.04 -15.02 -6.20
CA PRO A 44 14.42 -15.34 -6.44
C PRO A 44 15.29 -14.22 -5.87
N THR A 45 16.38 -14.56 -5.19
CA THR A 45 17.30 -13.58 -4.61
C THR A 45 17.75 -12.57 -5.68
N GLY A 46 17.45 -11.28 -5.47
CA GLY A 46 17.82 -10.19 -6.39
C GLY A 46 16.67 -9.62 -7.24
N VAL A 47 15.44 -10.11 -7.08
CA VAL A 47 14.26 -9.56 -7.78
C VAL A 47 13.43 -8.68 -6.84
N MET A 48 13.21 -7.42 -7.19
CA MET A 48 12.49 -6.44 -6.36
C MET A 48 10.99 -6.75 -6.15
N SER A 49 10.39 -7.57 -7.02
CA SER A 49 8.98 -7.94 -6.92
C SER A 49 8.69 -9.25 -7.65
N ASN A 50 7.90 -10.12 -7.05
CA ASN A 50 7.31 -11.30 -7.70
C ASN A 50 5.80 -11.19 -7.66
N ALA A 51 5.15 -11.65 -8.72
CA ALA A 51 3.71 -11.61 -8.85
C ALA A 51 3.22 -12.89 -9.53
N ARG A 52 2.16 -13.47 -8.98
CA ARG A 52 1.50 -14.67 -9.49
C ARG A 52 0.02 -14.38 -9.73
N PRO A 53 -0.51 -14.60 -10.95
CA PRO A 53 -1.92 -14.36 -11.23
C PRO A 53 -2.85 -15.19 -10.35
N LEU A 54 -3.88 -14.54 -9.82
CA LEU A 54 -5.02 -15.20 -9.15
C LEU A 54 -6.00 -15.70 -10.22
N LYS A 55 -6.50 -16.92 -10.05
CA LYS A 55 -7.43 -17.53 -11.01
C LYS A 55 -8.87 -17.11 -10.71
N PRO A 56 -9.72 -16.89 -11.74
CA PRO A 56 -11.16 -16.76 -11.57
C PRO A 56 -11.75 -17.93 -10.77
N GLY A 57 -12.71 -17.65 -9.89
CA GLY A 57 -13.27 -18.64 -8.96
C GLY A 57 -12.47 -18.83 -7.66
N HIS A 58 -11.27 -18.25 -7.52
CA HIS A 58 -10.58 -18.22 -6.23
C HIS A 58 -11.21 -17.18 -5.30
N ALA A 59 -11.32 -17.47 -4.00
CA ALA A 59 -12.00 -16.59 -3.04
C ALA A 59 -11.40 -15.16 -2.98
N ASP A 60 -10.07 -15.03 -3.12
CA ASP A 60 -9.42 -13.72 -3.18
C ASP A 60 -9.67 -12.97 -4.49
N TYR A 61 -9.75 -13.69 -5.61
CA TYR A 61 -10.10 -13.10 -6.90
C TYR A 61 -11.50 -12.49 -6.84
N GLU A 62 -12.49 -13.27 -6.38
CA GLU A 62 -13.89 -12.83 -6.30
C GLU A 62 -14.08 -11.67 -5.33
N ARG A 63 -13.24 -11.62 -4.28
CA ARG A 63 -13.22 -10.53 -3.31
C ARG A 63 -12.65 -9.26 -3.92
N LEU A 64 -11.48 -9.35 -4.53
CA LEU A 64 -10.80 -8.19 -5.08
C LEU A 64 -11.51 -7.63 -6.32
N ARG A 65 -12.12 -8.47 -7.16
CA ARG A 65 -12.88 -8.03 -8.35
C ARG A 65 -13.95 -6.99 -8.02
N LYS A 66 -14.57 -7.07 -6.84
CA LYS A 66 -15.62 -6.15 -6.39
C LYS A 66 -15.08 -4.77 -5.97
N THR A 67 -13.77 -4.65 -5.81
CA THR A 67 -13.11 -3.41 -5.40
C THR A 67 -12.68 -2.53 -6.56
N LEU A 68 -12.73 -3.06 -7.78
CA LEU A 68 -12.30 -2.35 -8.96
C LEU A 68 -13.44 -1.49 -9.53
N PRO A 69 -13.26 -0.17 -9.65
CA PRO A 69 -14.27 0.72 -10.17
C PRO A 69 -14.50 0.49 -11.66
N GLU A 70 -15.71 0.74 -12.14
CA GLU A 70 -15.97 0.83 -13.57
C GLU A 70 -15.29 2.07 -14.18
N PRO A 71 -14.92 2.04 -15.47
CA PRO A 71 -14.29 3.18 -16.12
C PRO A 71 -15.22 4.41 -16.10
N PRO A 72 -14.68 5.61 -15.86
CA PRO A 72 -15.38 6.87 -16.12
C PRO A 72 -15.91 6.96 -17.55
N THR A 73 -16.90 7.82 -17.77
CA THR A 73 -17.45 8.07 -19.11
C THR A 73 -16.34 8.51 -20.07
N ASN A 74 -16.35 7.95 -21.27
CA ASN A 74 -15.35 8.16 -22.34
C ASN A 74 -13.96 7.56 -22.06
N TRP A 75 -13.79 6.77 -21.00
CA TRP A 75 -12.56 6.00 -20.80
C TRP A 75 -12.76 4.56 -21.25
N ALA A 76 -11.70 3.94 -21.75
CA ALA A 76 -11.70 2.53 -22.14
C ALA A 76 -10.89 1.69 -21.16
N LEU A 77 -11.42 0.52 -20.77
CA LEU A 77 -10.64 -0.46 -20.03
C LEU A 77 -9.57 -1.05 -20.95
N LYS A 78 -8.30 -0.86 -20.59
CA LYS A 78 -7.14 -1.37 -21.36
C LYS A 78 -6.66 -2.72 -20.85
N SER A 79 -6.60 -2.88 -19.53
CA SER A 79 -6.22 -4.16 -18.91
C SER A 79 -6.77 -4.30 -17.50
N GLU A 80 -6.90 -5.55 -17.07
CA GLU A 80 -7.27 -5.95 -15.73
C GLU A 80 -6.35 -7.10 -15.28
N SER A 81 -5.82 -7.05 -14.07
CA SER A 81 -5.04 -8.14 -13.47
C SER A 81 -5.36 -8.32 -12.00
N PHE A 82 -5.22 -9.56 -11.54
CA PHE A 82 -5.36 -9.96 -10.14
C PHE A 82 -4.20 -10.86 -9.81
N GLU A 83 -3.49 -10.58 -8.73
CA GLU A 83 -2.24 -11.28 -8.42
C GLU A 83 -2.00 -11.37 -6.92
N ALA A 84 -1.34 -12.44 -6.50
CA ALA A 84 -0.60 -12.45 -5.26
C ALA A 84 0.80 -11.92 -5.56
N PHE A 85 1.31 -11.04 -4.72
CA PHE A 85 2.62 -10.42 -4.93
C PHE A 85 3.49 -10.51 -3.68
N SER A 86 4.80 -10.41 -3.88
CA SER A 86 5.82 -10.21 -2.86
C SER A 86 6.75 -9.12 -3.33
N ASN A 87 6.95 -8.07 -2.53
CA ASN A 87 7.81 -6.93 -2.85
C ASN A 87 8.49 -6.41 -1.57
N ASP A 88 9.73 -5.94 -1.68
CA ASP A 88 10.55 -5.45 -0.56
C ASP A 88 9.93 -4.27 0.22
N MET A 89 9.05 -3.48 -0.40
CA MET A 89 8.44 -2.29 0.20
C MET A 89 7.18 -2.60 1.02
N VAL A 90 6.45 -3.63 0.64
CA VAL A 90 5.10 -3.91 1.18
C VAL A 90 4.94 -5.35 1.67
N GLY A 91 5.99 -6.17 1.55
CA GLY A 91 5.98 -7.59 1.86
C GLY A 91 5.13 -8.37 0.87
N CYS A 92 4.41 -9.36 1.38
CA CYS A 92 3.50 -10.18 0.58
C CYS A 92 2.06 -9.64 0.67
N GLY A 93 1.31 -9.76 -0.42
CA GLY A 93 -0.09 -9.37 -0.44
C GLY A 93 -0.81 -9.91 -1.65
N ILE A 94 -2.04 -9.42 -1.84
CA ILE A 94 -2.80 -9.62 -3.06
C ILE A 94 -3.20 -8.27 -3.63
N SER A 95 -3.23 -8.14 -4.94
CA SER A 95 -3.63 -6.91 -5.62
C SER A 95 -4.62 -7.18 -6.74
N ALA A 96 -5.40 -6.15 -7.02
CA ALA A 96 -6.18 -6.02 -8.24
C ALA A 96 -5.81 -4.70 -8.91
N ARG A 97 -5.62 -4.76 -10.23
CA ARG A 97 -5.23 -3.61 -11.04
C ARG A 97 -6.17 -3.49 -12.23
N ARG A 98 -6.59 -2.26 -12.54
CA ARG A 98 -7.13 -1.88 -13.84
C ARG A 98 -6.30 -0.75 -14.42
N ALA A 99 -6.05 -0.80 -15.72
CA ALA A 99 -5.54 0.32 -16.49
C ALA A 99 -6.64 0.83 -17.42
N TYR A 100 -6.82 2.14 -17.44
CA TYR A 100 -7.79 2.82 -18.29
C TYR A 100 -7.06 3.74 -19.27
N ASP A 101 -7.50 3.72 -20.51
CA ASP A 101 -7.14 4.72 -21.50
C ASP A 101 -8.14 5.88 -21.41
N THR A 102 -7.63 7.10 -21.17
CA THR A 102 -8.45 8.31 -21.07
C THR A 102 -8.58 9.05 -22.40
N GLY A 103 -7.89 8.59 -23.45
CA GLY A 103 -7.69 9.30 -24.72
C GLY A 103 -6.44 10.20 -24.71
N ASP A 104 -6.10 10.77 -23.56
CA ASP A 104 -4.93 11.66 -23.39
C ASP A 104 -3.77 10.97 -22.64
N GLY A 105 -4.01 9.81 -22.03
CA GLY A 105 -3.01 9.04 -21.29
C GLY A 105 -3.60 7.81 -20.60
N GLU A 106 -2.77 7.14 -19.79
CA GLU A 106 -3.17 5.96 -19.04
C GLU A 106 -3.37 6.29 -17.56
N VAL A 107 -4.51 5.91 -16.99
CA VAL A 107 -4.74 5.93 -15.55
C VAL A 107 -4.76 4.50 -15.03
N ILE A 108 -3.87 4.20 -14.10
CA ILE A 108 -3.76 2.90 -13.44
C ILE A 108 -4.39 3.02 -12.05
N PHE A 109 -5.34 2.13 -11.75
CA PHE A 109 -5.94 1.97 -10.44
C PHE A 109 -5.56 0.62 -9.86
N VAL A 110 -4.90 0.62 -8.70
CA VAL A 110 -4.48 -0.59 -7.99
C VAL A 110 -5.09 -0.60 -6.61
N VAL A 111 -5.62 -1.75 -6.21
CA VAL A 111 -6.05 -2.05 -4.84
C VAL A 111 -5.17 -3.16 -4.32
N GLN A 112 -4.53 -2.97 -3.17
CA GLN A 112 -3.63 -3.94 -2.55
C GLN A 112 -4.13 -4.25 -1.14
N LEU A 113 -4.24 -5.54 -0.81
CA LEU A 113 -4.38 -6.01 0.56
C LEU A 113 -3.02 -6.52 1.03
N THR A 114 -2.50 -5.91 2.08
CA THR A 114 -1.33 -6.40 2.80
C THR A 114 -1.72 -6.76 4.24
N PRO A 115 -1.13 -7.82 4.80
CA PRO A 115 -1.67 -8.50 5.97
C PRO A 115 -1.57 -7.71 7.29
N ALA A 116 -0.72 -6.69 7.43
CA ALA A 116 -0.88 -5.69 8.52
C ALA A 116 0.21 -4.62 8.56
N LEU A 117 1.44 -4.95 8.14
CA LEU A 117 2.56 -4.03 8.29
C LEU A 117 3.18 -3.69 6.94
N LEU A 118 2.92 -2.45 6.54
CA LEU A 118 3.80 -1.75 5.63
C LEU A 118 5.21 -1.87 6.19
N HIS A 119 6.13 -2.40 5.39
CA HIS A 119 7.53 -2.51 5.77
C HIS A 119 7.99 -1.14 6.32
N PRO A 120 8.81 -1.07 7.39
CA PRO A 120 9.15 0.22 8.03
C PRO A 120 9.53 1.35 7.05
N PRO A 121 10.30 1.11 5.97
CA PRO A 121 10.59 2.10 4.94
C PRO A 121 9.34 2.67 4.25
N PHE A 122 8.31 1.87 3.99
CA PHE A 122 7.06 2.36 3.42
C PHE A 122 6.23 3.14 4.44
N SER A 123 6.24 2.74 5.70
CA SER A 123 5.63 3.52 6.78
C SER A 123 6.30 4.90 6.95
N ASP A 124 7.63 4.96 6.83
CA ASP A 124 8.40 6.22 6.85
C ASP A 124 8.15 7.07 5.59
N ALA A 125 8.05 6.43 4.42
CA ALA A 125 7.69 7.11 3.19
C ALA A 125 6.27 7.72 3.27
N LEU A 126 5.30 7.01 3.84
CA LEU A 126 3.96 7.57 4.06
C LEU A 126 3.94 8.72 5.06
N ARG A 127 4.75 8.65 6.12
CA ARG A 127 4.86 9.74 7.11
C ARG A 127 5.51 11.01 6.54
N SER A 128 6.38 10.86 5.56
CA SER A 128 7.06 11.98 4.88
C SER A 128 6.39 12.41 3.58
N ALA A 129 5.42 11.64 3.08
CA ALA A 129 4.69 11.93 1.86
C ALA A 129 3.87 13.22 1.99
N VAL A 130 3.80 13.99 0.91
CA VAL A 130 2.92 15.17 0.84
C VAL A 130 1.46 14.70 0.85
N HIS A 131 0.69 15.21 1.81
CA HIS A 131 -0.73 14.91 1.92
C HIS A 131 -1.57 15.96 1.18
N LYS A 132 -2.65 15.51 0.55
CA LYS A 132 -3.66 16.37 -0.07
C LYS A 132 -5.05 15.89 0.36
N ASP A 133 -5.93 16.82 0.69
CA ASP A 133 -7.35 16.53 0.86
C ASP A 133 -8.05 16.70 -0.49
N VAL A 134 -8.79 15.67 -0.92
CA VAL A 134 -9.61 15.72 -2.12
C VAL A 134 -10.99 15.15 -1.78
N GLY A 135 -12.00 16.02 -1.71
CA GLY A 135 -13.36 15.61 -1.40
C GLY A 135 -13.51 14.94 -0.02
N GLY A 136 -12.73 15.38 0.98
CA GLY A 136 -12.73 14.80 2.33
C GLY A 136 -11.96 13.48 2.45
N ARG A 137 -11.19 13.11 1.43
CA ARG A 137 -10.30 11.94 1.45
C ARG A 137 -8.85 12.41 1.47
N HIS A 138 -8.09 11.93 2.45
CA HIS A 138 -6.66 12.17 2.56
C HIS A 138 -5.90 11.25 1.61
N VAL A 139 -5.32 11.83 0.56
CA VAL A 139 -4.43 11.12 -0.37
C VAL A 139 -2.97 11.51 -0.12
N PHE A 140 -2.09 10.53 -0.24
CA PHE A 140 -0.66 10.64 -0.07
C PHE A 140 -0.02 10.66 -1.47
N LYS A 141 0.69 11.73 -1.82
CA LYS A 141 1.47 11.74 -3.05
C LYS A 141 2.72 10.87 -2.85
N LEU A 142 2.77 9.72 -3.54
CA LEU A 142 3.88 8.77 -3.43
C LEU A 142 5.05 9.16 -4.34
N THR A 143 4.74 9.56 -5.58
CA THR A 143 5.69 10.05 -6.58
C THR A 143 5.09 11.25 -7.30
N GLU A 144 5.82 11.86 -8.25
CA GLU A 144 5.24 12.91 -9.10
C GLU A 144 3.96 12.45 -9.81
N ASP A 145 3.93 11.18 -10.21
CA ASP A 145 2.88 10.59 -11.03
C ASP A 145 1.89 9.71 -10.29
N SER A 146 2.00 9.56 -8.98
CA SER A 146 1.14 8.64 -8.23
C SER A 146 0.66 9.14 -6.89
N PHE A 147 -0.58 8.75 -6.58
CA PHE A 147 -1.26 9.00 -5.33
C PHE A 147 -1.61 7.68 -4.66
N SER A 148 -1.68 7.69 -3.34
CA SER A 148 -2.12 6.58 -2.52
C SER A 148 -3.21 7.02 -1.56
N LEU A 149 -4.16 6.14 -1.31
CA LEU A 149 -5.20 6.28 -0.30
C LEU A 149 -5.27 4.99 0.51
N ARG A 150 -5.36 5.10 1.83
CA ARG A 150 -5.61 3.94 2.68
C ARG A 150 -7.08 3.90 3.11
N ILE A 151 -7.72 2.74 2.93
CA ILE A 151 -9.06 2.46 3.45
C ILE A 151 -8.98 1.14 4.23
N GLY A 152 -9.06 1.23 5.56
CA GLY A 152 -8.87 0.08 6.44
C GLY A 152 -7.49 -0.58 6.24
N ARG A 153 -7.50 -1.85 5.83
CA ARG A 153 -6.30 -2.67 5.51
C ARG A 153 -5.88 -2.59 4.04
N MET A 154 -6.65 -1.89 3.22
CA MET A 154 -6.41 -1.79 1.78
C MET A 154 -5.62 -0.52 1.47
N ILE A 155 -4.65 -0.65 0.57
CA ILE A 155 -3.92 0.47 -0.04
C ILE A 155 -4.43 0.61 -1.47
N ILE A 156 -4.85 1.80 -1.83
CA ILE A 156 -5.32 2.14 -3.16
C ILE A 156 -4.28 3.05 -3.78
N ILE A 157 -3.83 2.73 -4.99
CA ILE A 157 -2.84 3.53 -5.72
C ILE A 157 -3.45 3.97 -7.05
N PHE A 158 -3.27 5.25 -7.36
CA PHE A 158 -3.62 5.87 -8.63
C PHE A 158 -2.32 6.30 -9.30
N GLY A 159 -2.06 5.83 -10.52
CA GLY A 159 -0.82 6.13 -11.24
C GLY A 159 -1.02 6.19 -12.75
N GLY A 160 0.09 6.14 -13.50
CA GLY A 160 0.10 6.16 -14.96
C GLY A 160 0.41 7.54 -15.54
N SER A 161 0.39 7.64 -16.88
CA SER A 161 0.75 8.85 -17.63
C SER A 161 -0.38 9.89 -17.72
N GLY A 162 -1.61 9.54 -17.32
CA GLY A 162 -2.74 10.46 -17.31
C GLY A 162 -2.52 11.65 -16.36
N SER A 163 -3.31 12.71 -16.55
CA SER A 163 -3.21 13.92 -15.74
C SER A 163 -3.52 13.67 -14.25
N GLU A 164 -3.02 14.52 -13.37
CA GLU A 164 -3.43 14.49 -11.95
C GLU A 164 -4.95 14.59 -11.80
N ALA A 165 -5.58 15.47 -12.57
CA ALA A 165 -7.04 15.64 -12.55
C ALA A 165 -7.77 14.33 -12.89
N ASP A 166 -7.29 13.59 -13.90
CA ASP A 166 -7.85 12.29 -14.26
C ASP A 166 -7.65 11.25 -13.17
N LYS A 167 -6.44 11.14 -12.61
CA LYS A 167 -6.17 10.23 -11.48
C LYS A 167 -7.10 10.50 -10.30
N LEU A 168 -7.36 11.78 -9.98
CA LEU A 168 -8.23 12.17 -8.87
C LEU A 168 -9.72 11.92 -9.15
N LYS A 169 -10.19 11.89 -10.40
CA LYS A 169 -11.58 11.47 -10.74
C LYS A 169 -11.90 10.05 -10.27
N MET A 170 -10.89 9.21 -10.09
CA MET A 170 -11.09 7.85 -9.58
C MET A 170 -11.52 7.82 -8.12
N LEU A 171 -11.26 8.87 -7.33
CA LEU A 171 -11.66 8.92 -5.92
C LEU A 171 -13.17 8.83 -5.73
N ASP A 172 -13.93 9.48 -6.61
CA ASP A 172 -15.39 9.49 -6.59
C ASP A 172 -16.00 8.14 -7.02
N ARG A 173 -15.19 7.26 -7.61
CA ARG A 173 -15.60 5.93 -8.08
C ARG A 173 -15.30 4.83 -7.07
N ILE A 174 -14.63 5.14 -5.98
CA ILE A 174 -14.28 4.15 -4.95
C ILE A 174 -15.50 3.88 -4.07
N ASP A 175 -15.99 2.65 -4.14
CA ASP A 175 -16.88 2.08 -3.15
C ASP A 175 -16.07 1.73 -1.88
N ALA A 176 -16.01 2.66 -0.94
CA ALA A 176 -15.28 2.51 0.31
C ALA A 176 -15.78 1.29 1.11
N LYS A 177 -17.08 0.99 1.06
CA LYS A 177 -17.65 -0.15 1.76
C LYS A 177 -17.17 -1.47 1.16
N ALA A 178 -17.18 -1.59 -0.17
CA ALA A 178 -16.66 -2.80 -0.84
C ALA A 178 -15.17 -3.00 -0.55
N ILE A 179 -14.38 -1.92 -0.49
CA ILE A 179 -12.96 -1.94 -0.12
C ILE A 179 -12.77 -2.41 1.33
N GLU A 180 -13.52 -1.84 2.28
CA GLU A 180 -13.46 -2.23 3.69
C GLU A 180 -13.86 -3.69 3.89
N ASP A 181 -14.95 -4.12 3.27
CA ASP A 181 -15.45 -5.50 3.34
C ASP A 181 -14.44 -6.49 2.72
N ALA A 182 -13.76 -6.10 1.64
CA ALA A 182 -12.67 -6.88 1.05
C ALA A 182 -11.44 -6.97 1.96
N GLY A 183 -11.13 -5.92 2.73
CA GLY A 183 -9.98 -5.89 3.63
C GLY A 183 -10.13 -6.70 4.92
N ARG A 184 -11.34 -7.17 5.25
CA ARG A 184 -11.59 -7.89 6.50
C ARG A 184 -10.78 -9.20 6.57
N PRO A 185 -10.16 -9.52 7.73
CA PRO A 185 -9.50 -10.79 7.94
C PRO A 185 -10.46 -11.98 7.75
N ARG A 186 -9.93 -13.13 7.34
CA ARG A 186 -10.66 -14.40 7.20
C ARG A 186 -9.96 -15.53 7.94
#